data_AF-A0A1S8RGH1-F1
#
_entry.id   AF-A0A1S8RGH1-F1
#
_cell.length_a   1.000
_cell.length_b   1.000
_cell.length_c   1.000
_cell.angle_alpha   90.00
_cell.angle_beta   90.00
_cell.angle_gamma   90.00
#
_symmetry.space_group_name_H-M   'P 1'
#
loop_
_entity.id
_entity.type
_entity.pdbx_description
1 polymer ?
#
loop_
_entity_poly.entity_id
_entity_poly.type
_entity_poly.pdbx_seq_one_letter_code
_entity_poly.pdbx_strand_id
1 'polypeptide(L)'
;MSIKFPEGFLWGGATAANQFEGAYNEDGKGLSTQDIAPRGVMGPLTDEPTEDNMKLIGIDFYHRYKEDIKLFAEMGFKTFRLSIAWSRIFPNGDDKEPNEKGLQFYDNVFSELANYGIEPLVTISHYETPLALAKNYDGWTNRKLIGFFEKYVRTIFTRYKGKVKYWLTFNEINSAVHQPYMSAGIWTPKEKLSKQDLYQAMHHELVASALAVKIGHEISSDFKIGCMVLGVPNYPLTAMPSDVLKAMEQDRENLFFVV
;
A
#
# COMPACT_ATOMS: atom_id res chain seq x y z
N MET A 1 24.22 28.06 -17.45
CA MET A 1 22.90 27.77 -16.87
C MET A 1 23.11 26.95 -15.61
N SER A 2 22.56 27.36 -14.46
CA SER A 2 22.57 26.50 -13.28
C SER A 2 21.45 25.46 -13.42
N ILE A 3 21.78 24.17 -13.37
CA ILE A 3 20.79 23.09 -13.33
C ILE A 3 20.07 23.20 -11.97
N LYS A 4 18.75 23.37 -11.99
CA LYS A 4 17.90 23.46 -10.79
C LYS A 4 16.77 22.44 -10.91
N PHE A 5 16.20 22.06 -9.76
CA PHE A 5 14.96 21.28 -9.74
C PHE A 5 13.82 22.08 -10.41
N PRO A 6 12.85 21.40 -11.06
CA PRO A 6 11.68 22.05 -11.60
C PRO A 6 10.92 22.85 -10.53
N GLU A 7 10.34 23.96 -10.93
CA GLU A 7 9.36 24.64 -10.08
C GLU A 7 8.17 23.70 -9.81
N GLY A 8 7.73 23.64 -8.55
CA GLY A 8 6.68 22.72 -8.13
C GLY A 8 7.12 21.28 -7.90
N PHE A 9 8.44 20.98 -7.87
CA PHE A 9 8.92 19.65 -7.47
C PHE A 9 8.42 19.28 -6.06
N LEU A 10 7.82 18.08 -5.93
CA LEU A 10 7.19 17.61 -4.70
C LEU A 10 8.23 17.01 -3.74
N TRP A 11 8.75 17.84 -2.84
CA TRP A 11 9.58 17.40 -1.72
C TRP A 11 8.71 16.90 -0.56
N GLY A 12 9.09 15.78 0.06
CA GLY A 12 8.29 15.15 1.10
C GLY A 12 8.93 13.95 1.76
N GLY A 13 8.12 13.22 2.52
CA GLY A 13 8.46 11.95 3.18
C GLY A 13 7.38 10.89 2.90
N ALA A 14 7.68 9.63 3.24
CA ALA A 14 6.80 8.50 2.94
C ALA A 14 6.72 7.50 4.11
N THR A 15 5.53 7.00 4.39
CA THR A 15 5.24 5.92 5.35
C THR A 15 4.19 4.94 4.79
N ALA A 16 3.93 3.85 5.53
CA ALA A 16 2.78 2.96 5.34
C ALA A 16 2.01 2.84 6.65
N ALA A 17 0.68 2.86 6.62
CA ALA A 17 -0.20 2.91 7.80
C ALA A 17 0.20 1.93 8.91
N ASN A 18 0.30 0.63 8.60
CA ASN A 18 0.74 -0.39 9.55
C ASN A 18 2.14 -0.18 10.20
N GLN A 19 3.01 0.64 9.61
CA GLN A 19 4.36 0.87 10.13
C GLN A 19 4.43 2.00 11.16
N PHE A 20 3.41 2.87 11.24
CA PHE A 20 3.50 4.09 12.03
C PHE A 20 2.20 4.52 12.73
N GLU A 21 1.02 4.16 12.21
CA GLU A 21 -0.26 4.57 12.80
C GLU A 21 -0.47 4.05 14.22
N GLY A 22 -0.26 2.74 14.44
CA GLY A 22 -0.67 2.10 15.69
C GLY A 22 -2.17 1.96 15.81
N ALA A 23 -2.68 2.03 17.05
CA ALA A 23 -4.11 1.96 17.38
C ALA A 23 -4.82 0.82 16.63
N TYR A 24 -4.20 -0.36 16.65
CA TYR A 24 -4.50 -1.45 15.73
C TYR A 24 -5.91 -2.04 15.89
N ASN A 25 -6.53 -1.84 17.06
CA ASN A 25 -7.83 -2.35 17.46
C ASN A 25 -8.83 -1.23 17.85
N GLU A 26 -8.50 0.02 17.55
CA GLU A 26 -9.34 1.16 17.91
C GLU A 26 -10.33 1.52 16.81
N ASP A 27 -11.45 2.14 17.21
CA ASP A 27 -12.46 2.71 16.32
C ASP A 27 -12.97 1.75 15.23
N GLY A 28 -13.01 0.46 15.55
CA GLY A 28 -13.54 -0.58 14.67
C GLY A 28 -12.57 -1.05 13.60
N LYS A 29 -11.28 -0.69 13.66
CA LYS A 29 -10.26 -1.28 12.79
C LYS A 29 -10.22 -2.81 12.98
N GLY A 30 -10.26 -3.53 11.87
CA GLY A 30 -10.02 -4.98 11.84
C GLY A 30 -8.53 -5.33 11.81
N LEU A 31 -8.23 -6.59 12.10
CA LEU A 31 -6.87 -7.11 11.98
C LEU A 31 -6.44 -7.10 10.51
N SER A 32 -5.19 -6.70 10.29
CA SER A 32 -4.46 -6.85 9.04
C SER A 32 -3.47 -8.01 9.15
N THR A 33 -2.90 -8.42 8.03
CA THR A 33 -1.79 -9.39 8.00
C THR A 33 -0.58 -8.97 8.85
N GLN A 34 -0.40 -7.66 9.10
CA GLN A 34 0.72 -7.14 9.88
C GLN A 34 0.52 -7.29 11.39
N ASP A 35 -0.73 -7.38 11.85
CA ASP A 35 -1.04 -7.41 13.29
C ASP A 35 -0.64 -8.75 13.95
N ILE A 36 -0.43 -9.80 13.14
CA ILE A 36 0.05 -11.12 13.58
C ILE A 36 1.48 -11.45 13.10
N ALA A 37 2.23 -10.44 12.65
CA ALA A 37 3.60 -10.60 12.16
C ALA A 37 4.60 -9.83 13.05
N PRO A 38 4.79 -10.19 14.34
CA PRO A 38 5.60 -9.42 15.29
C PRO A 38 7.05 -9.18 14.82
N ARG A 39 7.62 -10.17 14.12
CA ARG A 39 8.99 -10.15 13.60
C ARG A 39 9.09 -9.84 12.10
N GLY A 40 8.02 -9.29 11.52
CA GLY A 40 7.94 -8.97 10.09
C GLY A 40 8.23 -10.20 9.21
N VAL A 41 8.87 -9.98 8.05
CA VAL A 41 9.23 -11.05 7.10
C VAL A 41 10.29 -12.04 7.64
N MET A 42 10.93 -11.73 8.76
CA MET A 42 12.05 -12.51 9.30
C MET A 42 11.61 -13.54 10.35
N GLY A 43 10.34 -13.53 10.77
CA GLY A 43 9.85 -14.44 11.79
C GLY A 43 8.51 -15.07 11.45
N PRO A 44 8.08 -16.05 12.25
CA PRO A 44 6.81 -16.73 12.06
C PRO A 44 5.65 -15.79 12.35
N LEU A 45 4.52 -16.10 11.73
CA LEU A 45 3.21 -15.53 12.09
C LEU A 45 2.77 -16.09 13.44
N THR A 46 1.99 -15.30 14.17
CA THR A 46 1.29 -15.73 15.39
C THR A 46 -0.18 -16.00 15.08
N ASP A 47 -0.87 -16.75 15.93
CA ASP A 47 -2.30 -17.01 15.73
C ASP A 47 -3.14 -15.73 15.96
N GLU A 48 -2.72 -14.94 16.95
CA GLU A 48 -3.31 -13.68 17.39
C GLU A 48 -2.24 -12.60 17.58
N PRO A 49 -2.62 -11.31 17.66
CA PRO A 49 -1.68 -10.23 17.97
C PRO A 49 -0.95 -10.44 19.30
N THR A 50 0.32 -10.09 19.33
CA THR A 50 1.22 -10.29 20.48
C THR A 50 1.88 -8.97 20.88
N GLU A 51 2.12 -8.76 22.17
CA GLU A 51 2.62 -7.48 22.71
C GLU A 51 3.98 -7.07 22.15
N ASP A 52 4.82 -8.01 21.72
CA ASP A 52 6.11 -7.74 21.08
C ASP A 52 5.98 -7.25 19.64
N ASN A 53 4.78 -7.29 19.05
CA ASN A 53 4.52 -6.69 17.76
C ASN A 53 4.47 -5.16 17.87
N MET A 54 5.59 -4.50 17.58
CA MET A 54 5.71 -3.04 17.63
C MET A 54 4.69 -2.29 16.76
N LYS A 55 4.10 -2.94 15.75
CA LYS A 55 3.09 -2.33 14.86
C LYS A 55 1.73 -2.11 15.54
N LEU A 56 1.46 -2.80 16.66
CA LEU A 56 0.21 -2.62 17.40
C LEU A 56 0.08 -1.18 17.95
N ILE A 57 1.20 -0.60 18.39
CA ILE A 57 1.31 0.78 18.87
C ILE A 57 1.91 1.71 17.80
N GLY A 58 2.77 1.19 16.92
CA GLY A 58 3.47 2.00 15.92
C GLY A 58 4.32 3.10 16.57
N ILE A 59 4.27 4.31 16.00
CA ILE A 59 4.76 5.52 16.68
C ILE A 59 3.60 6.35 17.25
N ASP A 60 2.41 5.76 17.28
CA ASP A 60 1.16 6.38 17.72
C ASP A 60 0.71 7.57 16.85
N PHE A 61 0.99 7.53 15.55
CA PHE A 61 0.55 8.58 14.62
C PHE A 61 -0.99 8.71 14.59
N TYR A 62 -1.73 7.63 14.86
CA TYR A 62 -3.19 7.67 14.92
C TYR A 62 -3.72 8.77 15.85
N HIS A 63 -3.08 8.97 17.01
CA HIS A 63 -3.43 10.02 17.96
C HIS A 63 -2.65 11.31 17.75
N ARG A 64 -1.41 11.20 17.23
CA ARG A 64 -0.42 12.28 17.22
C ARG A 64 -0.19 12.93 15.84
N TYR A 65 -1.05 12.62 14.87
CA TYR A 65 -0.85 13.07 13.48
C TYR A 65 -0.77 14.61 13.37
N LYS A 66 -1.41 15.37 14.25
CA LYS A 66 -1.35 16.84 14.21
C LYS A 66 0.03 17.37 14.59
N GLU A 67 0.63 16.81 15.63
CA GLU A 67 1.98 17.14 16.05
C GLU A 67 2.99 16.77 14.97
N ASP A 68 2.85 15.57 14.39
CA ASP A 68 3.78 15.07 13.38
C ASP A 68 3.66 15.85 12.05
N ILE A 69 2.43 16.15 11.60
CA ILE A 69 2.20 16.96 10.40
C ILE A 69 2.74 18.39 10.56
N LYS A 70 2.64 18.97 11.76
CA LYS A 70 3.25 20.26 12.05
C LYS A 70 4.78 20.23 11.85
N LEU A 71 5.44 19.14 12.26
CA LEU A 71 6.88 18.95 12.03
C LEU A 71 7.20 18.77 10.54
N PHE A 72 6.33 18.08 9.78
CA PHE A 72 6.48 17.98 8.33
C PHE A 72 6.39 19.34 7.65
N ALA A 73 5.49 20.20 8.12
CA ALA A 73 5.35 21.57 7.64
C ALA A 73 6.58 22.43 8.00
N GLU A 74 7.16 22.26 9.20
CA GLU A 74 8.40 22.94 9.61
C GLU A 74 9.58 22.58 8.69
N MET A 75 9.67 21.32 8.23
CA MET A 75 10.64 20.90 7.22
C MET A 75 10.33 21.42 5.81
N GLY A 76 9.15 22.02 5.59
CA GLY A 76 8.74 22.60 4.32
C GLY A 76 8.22 21.58 3.31
N PHE A 77 7.64 20.46 3.77
CA PHE A 77 7.05 19.45 2.89
C PHE A 77 6.02 20.07 1.94
N LYS A 78 6.04 19.58 0.70
CA LYS A 78 5.02 19.85 -0.34
C LYS A 78 4.12 18.66 -0.56
N THR A 79 4.59 17.46 -0.22
CA THR A 79 3.79 16.25 -0.24
C THR A 79 4.11 15.36 0.95
N PHE A 80 3.16 14.52 1.33
CA PHE A 80 3.38 13.43 2.26
C PHE A 80 2.75 12.15 1.71
N ARG A 81 3.57 11.11 1.54
CA ARG A 81 3.11 9.80 1.11
C ARG A 81 2.73 8.95 2.33
N LEU A 82 1.53 8.39 2.30
CA LEU A 82 1.02 7.44 3.28
C LEU A 82 0.16 6.38 2.60
N SER A 83 -0.22 5.33 3.31
CA SER A 83 -1.32 4.45 2.88
C SER A 83 -2.57 4.67 3.71
N ILE A 84 -3.72 4.29 3.15
CA ILE A 84 -4.95 4.11 3.92
C ILE A 84 -4.99 2.64 4.32
N ALA A 85 -5.06 2.35 5.61
CA ALA A 85 -5.21 0.98 6.08
C ALA A 85 -6.57 0.41 5.64
N TRP A 86 -6.55 -0.57 4.73
CA TRP A 86 -7.77 -1.21 4.24
C TRP A 86 -8.63 -1.74 5.39
N SER A 87 -8.02 -2.36 6.40
CA SER A 87 -8.74 -2.88 7.57
C SER A 87 -9.33 -1.80 8.50
N ARG A 88 -9.00 -0.51 8.32
CA ARG A 88 -9.73 0.59 8.96
C ARG A 88 -11.04 0.91 8.24
N ILE A 89 -11.08 0.73 6.91
CA ILE A 89 -12.24 1.09 6.09
C ILE A 89 -13.19 -0.10 5.95
N PHE A 90 -12.66 -1.30 5.70
CA PHE A 90 -13.40 -2.56 5.67
C PHE A 90 -12.70 -3.54 6.62
N PRO A 91 -13.12 -3.64 7.89
CA PRO A 91 -12.46 -4.44 8.92
C PRO A 91 -12.21 -5.90 8.54
N ASN A 92 -13.16 -6.55 7.86
CA ASN A 92 -13.02 -7.90 7.34
C ASN A 92 -12.67 -7.92 5.85
N GLY A 93 -12.76 -6.77 5.17
CA GLY A 93 -12.48 -6.59 3.75
C GLY A 93 -13.67 -6.95 2.85
N ASP A 94 -14.56 -7.84 3.28
CA ASP A 94 -15.80 -8.21 2.61
C ASP A 94 -17.06 -7.66 3.30
N ASP A 95 -16.89 -6.68 4.20
CA ASP A 95 -18.00 -6.02 4.88
C ASP A 95 -18.97 -5.36 3.88
N LYS A 96 -20.25 -5.30 4.27
CA LYS A 96 -21.27 -4.68 3.42
C LYS A 96 -21.05 -3.18 3.30
N GLU A 97 -20.89 -2.51 4.43
CA GLU A 97 -20.71 -1.07 4.59
C GLU A 97 -19.30 -0.75 5.13
N PRO A 98 -18.73 0.41 4.78
CA PRO A 98 -17.45 0.84 5.34
C PRO A 98 -17.61 1.30 6.80
N ASN A 99 -16.51 1.23 7.54
CA ASN A 99 -16.39 1.81 8.86
C ASN A 99 -16.21 3.34 8.79
N GLU A 100 -17.26 4.08 9.17
CA GLU A 100 -17.25 5.55 9.13
C GLU A 100 -16.15 6.17 10.00
N LYS A 101 -15.81 5.57 11.15
CA LYS A 101 -14.75 6.13 12.00
C LYS A 101 -13.38 6.04 11.33
N GLY A 102 -13.11 4.95 10.61
CA GLY A 102 -11.91 4.81 9.78
C GLY A 102 -11.88 5.85 8.66
N LEU A 103 -13.03 6.10 8.00
CA LEU A 103 -13.11 7.13 6.97
C LEU A 103 -12.85 8.53 7.53
N GLN A 104 -13.43 8.84 8.68
CA GLN A 104 -13.30 10.12 9.35
C GLN A 104 -11.89 10.37 9.89
N PHE A 105 -11.17 9.34 10.34
CA PHE A 105 -9.76 9.48 10.70
C PHE A 105 -8.93 10.06 9.54
N TYR A 106 -9.02 9.46 8.36
CA TYR A 106 -8.28 9.97 7.19
C TYR A 106 -8.82 11.32 6.69
N ASP A 107 -10.11 11.62 6.85
CA ASP A 107 -10.62 12.99 6.60
C ASP A 107 -9.89 14.01 7.46
N ASN A 108 -9.67 13.71 8.73
CA ASN A 108 -8.98 14.59 9.65
C ASN A 108 -7.49 14.73 9.29
N VAL A 109 -6.82 13.61 8.97
CA VAL A 109 -5.41 13.62 8.51
C VAL A 109 -5.25 14.46 7.25
N PHE A 110 -6.08 14.24 6.22
CA PHE A 110 -5.99 15.01 4.97
C PHE A 110 -6.36 16.49 5.16
N SER A 111 -7.30 16.79 6.05
CA SER A 111 -7.63 18.18 6.38
C SER A 111 -6.46 18.87 7.10
N GLU A 112 -5.75 18.16 7.99
CA GLU A 112 -4.58 18.69 8.67
C GLU A 112 -3.41 18.90 7.70
N LEU A 113 -3.15 17.96 6.79
CA LEU A 113 -2.16 18.16 5.71
C LEU A 113 -2.50 19.40 4.86
N ALA A 114 -3.78 19.56 4.48
CA ALA A 114 -4.24 20.71 3.71
C ALA A 114 -4.07 22.03 4.47
N ASN A 115 -4.27 22.05 5.80
CA ASN A 115 -4.04 23.24 6.64
C ASN A 115 -2.61 23.79 6.53
N TYR A 116 -1.63 22.92 6.27
CA TYR A 116 -0.22 23.28 6.06
C TYR A 116 0.19 23.33 4.58
N GLY A 117 -0.74 23.15 3.64
CA GLY A 117 -0.45 23.15 2.21
C GLY A 117 0.39 21.95 1.75
N ILE A 118 0.23 20.80 2.39
CA ILE A 118 0.92 19.55 2.06
C ILE A 118 -0.04 18.66 1.25
N GLU A 119 0.36 18.30 0.02
CA GLU A 119 -0.43 17.41 -0.84
C GLU A 119 -0.32 15.94 -0.41
N PRO A 120 -1.42 15.24 -0.10
CA PRO A 120 -1.35 13.81 0.19
C PRO A 120 -1.06 13.01 -1.09
N LEU A 121 -0.16 12.02 -0.96
CA LEU A 121 0.08 10.97 -1.96
C LEU A 121 -0.29 9.62 -1.34
N VAL A 122 -1.40 9.03 -1.78
CA VAL A 122 -1.99 7.89 -1.07
C VAL A 122 -1.72 6.58 -1.79
N THR A 123 -1.12 5.62 -1.08
CA THR A 123 -1.03 4.22 -1.52
C THR A 123 -2.26 3.46 -1.02
N ILE A 124 -3.00 2.82 -1.94
CA ILE A 124 -4.27 2.15 -1.60
C ILE A 124 -4.01 0.80 -0.91
N SER A 125 -3.11 -0.02 -1.45
CA SER A 125 -2.71 -1.28 -0.82
C SER A 125 -1.21 -1.29 -0.53
N HIS A 126 -0.86 -1.35 0.77
CA HIS A 126 0.53 -1.31 1.23
C HIS A 126 0.80 -2.37 2.32
N TYR A 127 0.80 -3.64 1.92
CA TYR A 127 1.14 -4.80 2.76
C TYR A 127 0.26 -5.01 4.00
N GLU A 128 -0.98 -4.52 3.96
CA GLU A 128 -1.88 -4.50 5.12
C GLU A 128 -3.28 -5.03 4.79
N THR A 129 -3.34 -6.06 3.94
CA THR A 129 -4.59 -6.75 3.60
C THR A 129 -5.33 -7.16 4.88
N PRO A 130 -6.67 -6.97 4.96
CA PRO A 130 -7.45 -7.46 6.07
C PRO A 130 -7.20 -8.96 6.30
N LEU A 131 -6.93 -9.34 7.55
CA LEU A 131 -6.55 -10.70 7.92
C LEU A 131 -7.65 -11.71 7.57
N ALA A 132 -8.92 -11.28 7.64
CA ALA A 132 -10.05 -12.09 7.23
C ALA A 132 -10.01 -12.44 5.73
N LEU A 133 -9.56 -11.54 4.86
CA LEU A 133 -9.39 -11.85 3.44
C LEU A 133 -8.28 -12.88 3.21
N ALA A 134 -7.17 -12.75 3.94
CA ALA A 134 -6.09 -13.73 3.90
C ALA A 134 -6.57 -15.12 4.37
N LYS A 135 -7.19 -15.21 5.55
CA LYS A 135 -7.65 -16.48 6.13
C LYS A 135 -8.80 -17.14 5.35
N ASN A 136 -9.78 -16.36 4.89
CA ASN A 136 -11.01 -16.91 4.30
C ASN A 136 -10.92 -17.13 2.78
N TYR A 137 -10.02 -16.42 2.09
CA TYR A 137 -9.93 -16.45 0.63
C TYR A 137 -8.51 -16.73 0.12
N ASP A 138 -7.52 -16.93 1.00
CA ASP A 138 -6.11 -17.11 0.63
C ASP A 138 -5.51 -15.90 -0.11
N GLY A 139 -6.00 -14.70 0.22
CA GLY A 139 -5.49 -13.46 -0.36
C GLY A 139 -5.70 -13.37 -1.87
N TRP A 140 -4.74 -12.78 -2.58
CA TRP A 140 -4.88 -12.44 -4.00
C TRP A 140 -4.85 -13.64 -4.94
N THR A 141 -4.61 -14.86 -4.46
CA THR A 141 -4.84 -16.07 -5.28
C THR A 141 -6.31 -16.19 -5.69
N ASN A 142 -7.23 -15.64 -4.88
CA ASN A 142 -8.66 -15.68 -5.13
C ASN A 142 -9.17 -14.44 -5.87
N ARG A 143 -9.74 -14.66 -7.05
CA ARG A 143 -10.26 -13.60 -7.92
C ARG A 143 -11.32 -12.70 -7.26
N LYS A 144 -12.01 -13.17 -6.21
CA LYS A 144 -12.98 -12.35 -5.46
C LYS A 144 -12.37 -11.09 -4.85
N LEU A 145 -11.07 -11.10 -4.54
CA LEU A 145 -10.39 -9.91 -3.99
C LEU A 145 -10.41 -8.71 -4.94
N ILE A 146 -10.53 -8.92 -6.25
CA ILE A 146 -10.73 -7.82 -7.21
C ILE A 146 -12.01 -7.05 -6.86
N GLY A 147 -13.11 -7.75 -6.52
CA GLY A 147 -14.38 -7.13 -6.15
C GLY A 147 -14.35 -6.48 -4.76
N PHE A 148 -13.64 -7.07 -3.79
CA PHE A 148 -13.44 -6.45 -2.48
C PHE A 148 -12.61 -5.17 -2.58
N PHE A 149 -11.53 -5.22 -3.37
CA PHE A 149 -10.70 -4.06 -3.66
C PHE A 149 -11.46 -3.00 -4.46
N GLU A 150 -12.30 -3.39 -5.43
CA GLU A 150 -13.17 -2.46 -6.15
C GLU A 150 -14.05 -1.65 -5.19
N LYS A 151 -14.73 -2.34 -4.26
CA LYS A 151 -15.58 -1.67 -3.27
C LYS A 151 -14.75 -0.68 -2.44
N TYR A 152 -13.61 -1.14 -1.93
CA TYR A 152 -12.69 -0.33 -1.15
C TYR A 152 -12.24 0.94 -1.90
N VAL A 153 -11.80 0.78 -3.15
CA VAL A 153 -11.38 1.88 -4.04
C VAL A 153 -12.52 2.86 -4.29
N ARG A 154 -13.72 2.38 -4.65
CA ARG A 154 -14.88 3.27 -4.89
C ARG A 154 -15.21 4.11 -3.65
N THR A 155 -15.17 3.50 -2.47
CA THR A 155 -15.41 4.19 -1.21
C THR A 155 -14.40 5.31 -0.98
N ILE A 156 -13.09 5.02 -1.01
CA ILE A 156 -12.07 6.02 -0.68
C ILE A 156 -11.93 7.09 -1.77
N PHE A 157 -12.05 6.73 -3.05
CA PHE A 157 -12.01 7.70 -4.14
C PHE A 157 -13.20 8.66 -4.08
N THR A 158 -14.39 8.15 -3.77
CA THR A 158 -15.58 8.99 -3.63
C THR A 158 -15.46 9.89 -2.41
N ARG A 159 -15.04 9.35 -1.25
CA ARG A 159 -14.94 10.10 0.01
C ARG A 159 -13.88 11.19 -0.05
N TYR A 160 -12.72 10.90 -0.62
CA TYR A 160 -11.56 11.81 -0.62
C TYR A 160 -11.38 12.57 -1.94
N LYS A 161 -12.39 12.55 -2.82
CA LYS A 161 -12.44 13.43 -3.98
C LYS A 161 -12.30 14.88 -3.53
N GLY A 162 -11.37 15.61 -4.16
CA GLY A 162 -11.05 16.99 -3.82
C GLY A 162 -10.12 17.19 -2.61
N LYS A 163 -9.79 16.12 -1.88
CA LYS A 163 -8.77 16.12 -0.81
C LYS A 163 -7.46 15.46 -1.22
N VAL A 164 -7.54 14.45 -2.09
CA VAL A 164 -6.38 13.68 -2.56
C VAL A 164 -6.32 13.69 -4.07
N LYS A 165 -5.17 14.07 -4.62
CA LYS A 165 -4.92 14.10 -6.07
C LYS A 165 -4.08 12.94 -6.55
N TYR A 166 -3.07 12.54 -5.78
CA TYR A 166 -2.07 11.55 -6.17
C TYR A 166 -2.33 10.21 -5.48
N TRP A 167 -2.44 9.15 -6.27
CA TRP A 167 -2.76 7.81 -5.81
C TRP A 167 -1.77 6.79 -6.38
N LEU A 168 -1.48 5.77 -5.59
CA LEU A 168 -0.76 4.56 -6.00
C LEU A 168 -1.66 3.36 -5.69
N THR A 169 -1.85 2.46 -6.65
CA THR A 169 -2.76 1.32 -6.45
C THR A 169 -2.19 0.29 -5.47
N PHE A 170 -1.03 -0.27 -5.79
CA PHE A 170 -0.34 -1.27 -4.99
C PHE A 170 1.11 -0.86 -4.76
N ASN A 171 1.65 -1.16 -3.57
CA ASN A 171 3.09 -1.11 -3.33
C ASN A 171 3.75 -2.42 -3.80
N GLU A 172 4.57 -2.35 -4.85
CA GLU A 172 5.43 -3.45 -5.32
C GLU A 172 4.69 -4.77 -5.53
N ILE A 173 3.80 -4.85 -6.53
CA ILE A 173 3.10 -6.09 -6.93
C ILE A 173 4.08 -7.26 -7.11
N ASN A 174 5.25 -6.99 -7.67
CA ASN A 174 6.30 -7.98 -7.88
C ASN A 174 6.86 -8.57 -6.58
N SER A 175 6.67 -7.93 -5.43
CA SER A 175 7.16 -8.45 -4.15
C SER A 175 6.48 -9.76 -3.72
N ALA A 176 5.32 -10.10 -4.28
CA ALA A 176 4.63 -11.37 -4.03
C ALA A 176 5.46 -12.61 -4.37
N VAL A 177 6.38 -12.54 -5.33
CA VAL A 177 7.29 -13.66 -5.64
C VAL A 177 8.28 -13.96 -4.51
N HIS A 178 8.59 -12.94 -3.70
CA HIS A 178 9.53 -13.04 -2.59
C HIS A 178 8.82 -13.21 -1.25
N GLN A 179 7.74 -12.46 -1.03
CA GLN A 179 6.99 -12.39 0.22
C GLN A 179 5.47 -12.50 -0.02
N PRO A 180 4.94 -13.69 -0.39
CA PRO A 180 3.54 -13.87 -0.79
C PRO A 180 2.53 -13.44 0.28
N TYR A 181 2.80 -13.76 1.55
CA TYR A 181 1.94 -13.39 2.67
C TYR A 181 1.88 -11.87 2.88
N MET A 182 3.04 -11.22 2.94
CA MET A 182 3.13 -9.77 3.18
C MET A 182 2.55 -8.98 2.01
N SER A 183 2.95 -9.33 0.78
CA SER A 183 2.58 -8.59 -0.43
C SER A 183 1.12 -8.79 -0.80
N ALA A 184 0.68 -10.04 -0.81
CA ALA A 184 -0.54 -10.47 -1.48
C ALA A 184 -1.54 -11.14 -0.51
N GLY A 185 -1.27 -11.12 0.80
CA GLY A 185 -2.14 -11.72 1.81
C GLY A 185 -2.33 -13.23 1.65
N ILE A 186 -1.42 -13.92 0.96
CA ILE A 186 -1.54 -15.35 0.68
C ILE A 186 -1.23 -16.13 1.95
N TRP A 187 -2.24 -16.83 2.47
CA TRP A 187 -2.17 -17.61 3.72
C TRP A 187 -1.44 -18.93 3.52
N THR A 188 -1.55 -19.51 2.32
CA THR A 188 -0.83 -20.71 1.92
C THR A 188 0.69 -20.49 2.07
N PRO A 189 1.39 -21.38 2.81
CA PRO A 189 2.83 -21.27 3.00
C PRO A 189 3.60 -21.21 1.67
N LYS A 190 4.63 -20.37 1.62
CA LYS A 190 5.40 -20.07 0.40
C LYS A 190 5.93 -21.31 -0.29
N GLU A 191 6.40 -22.28 0.47
CA GLU A 191 6.94 -23.56 -0.03
C GLU A 191 5.90 -24.46 -0.72
N LYS A 192 4.61 -24.17 -0.53
CA LYS A 192 3.50 -24.88 -1.20
C LYS A 192 2.97 -24.15 -2.43
N LEU A 193 3.46 -22.95 -2.71
CA LEU A 193 3.02 -22.14 -3.85
C LEU A 193 3.85 -22.44 -5.10
N SER A 194 3.18 -22.69 -6.21
CA SER A 194 3.82 -22.76 -7.51
C SER A 194 4.06 -21.35 -8.07
N LYS A 195 4.90 -21.23 -9.09
CA LYS A 195 5.02 -19.98 -9.86
C LYS A 195 3.68 -19.57 -10.47
N GLN A 196 2.85 -20.52 -10.91
CA GLN A 196 1.54 -20.22 -11.48
C GLN A 196 0.64 -19.51 -10.46
N ASP A 197 0.63 -19.96 -9.20
CA ASP A 197 -0.20 -19.36 -8.15
C ASP A 197 0.21 -17.92 -7.87
N LEU A 198 1.52 -17.67 -7.79
CA LEU A 198 2.08 -16.33 -7.56
C LEU A 198 1.78 -15.38 -8.73
N TYR A 199 1.95 -15.84 -9.96
CA TYR A 199 1.64 -15.04 -11.16
C TYR A 199 0.13 -14.82 -11.33
N GLN A 200 -0.70 -15.78 -10.91
CA GLN A 200 -2.15 -15.60 -10.90
C GLN A 200 -2.57 -14.54 -9.88
N ALA A 201 -1.95 -14.51 -8.70
CA ALA A 201 -2.20 -13.48 -7.69
C ALA A 201 -1.78 -12.09 -8.18
N MET A 202 -0.57 -11.96 -8.72
CA MET A 202 -0.10 -10.69 -9.29
C MET A 202 -0.94 -10.26 -10.51
N HIS A 203 -1.45 -11.21 -11.31
CA HIS A 203 -2.41 -10.89 -12.38
C HIS A 203 -3.71 -10.30 -11.82
N HIS A 204 -4.25 -10.83 -10.72
CA HIS A 204 -5.43 -10.24 -10.08
C HIS A 204 -5.15 -8.83 -9.54
N GLU A 205 -3.98 -8.59 -8.94
CA GLU A 205 -3.57 -7.25 -8.50
C GLU A 205 -3.42 -6.28 -9.68
N LEU A 206 -2.87 -6.72 -10.81
CA LEU A 206 -2.79 -5.92 -12.04
C LEU A 206 -4.17 -5.55 -12.60
N VAL A 207 -5.09 -6.51 -12.66
CA VAL A 207 -6.47 -6.27 -13.09
C VAL A 207 -7.18 -5.30 -12.13
N ALA A 208 -6.98 -5.48 -10.82
CA ALA A 208 -7.52 -4.59 -9.80
C ALA A 208 -6.92 -3.17 -9.87
N SER A 209 -5.63 -3.06 -10.19
CA SER A 209 -4.94 -1.80 -10.44
C SER A 209 -5.55 -1.06 -11.63
N ALA A 210 -5.70 -1.73 -12.78
CA ALA A 210 -6.34 -1.16 -13.97
C ALA A 210 -7.81 -0.76 -13.71
N LEU A 211 -8.54 -1.57 -12.93
CA LEU A 211 -9.89 -1.24 -12.50
C LEU A 211 -9.91 0.01 -11.61
N ALA A 212 -8.98 0.15 -10.67
CA ALA A 212 -8.86 1.36 -9.87
C ALA A 212 -8.57 2.59 -10.73
N VAL A 213 -7.66 2.51 -11.71
CA VAL A 213 -7.41 3.61 -12.67
C VAL A 213 -8.70 4.02 -13.38
N LYS A 214 -9.46 3.04 -13.89
CA LYS A 214 -10.75 3.29 -14.54
C LYS A 214 -11.74 4.01 -13.62
N ILE A 215 -11.95 3.49 -12.41
CA ILE A 215 -12.89 4.03 -11.42
C ILE A 215 -12.47 5.44 -10.99
N GLY A 216 -11.18 5.66 -10.78
CA GLY A 216 -10.66 6.96 -10.38
C GLY A 216 -10.94 8.03 -11.43
N HIS A 217 -10.73 7.72 -12.71
CA HIS A 217 -11.05 8.66 -13.80
C HIS A 217 -12.56 8.82 -14.06
N GLU A 218 -13.40 7.83 -13.72
CA GLU A 218 -14.87 8.00 -13.67
C GLU A 218 -15.29 9.00 -12.58
N ILE A 219 -14.63 8.96 -11.43
CA ILE A 219 -14.95 9.81 -10.26
C ILE A 219 -14.37 11.22 -10.39
N SER A 220 -13.14 11.36 -10.89
CA SER A 220 -12.44 12.63 -11.04
C SER A 220 -11.39 12.59 -12.16
N SER A 221 -11.49 13.52 -13.11
CA SER A 221 -10.46 13.72 -14.15
C SER A 221 -9.13 14.25 -13.60
N ASP A 222 -9.14 14.78 -12.37
CA ASP A 222 -7.96 15.42 -11.76
C ASP A 222 -7.03 14.41 -11.08
N PHE A 223 -7.50 13.20 -10.83
CA PHE A 223 -6.69 12.16 -10.20
C PHE A 223 -5.47 11.80 -11.06
N LYS A 224 -4.35 11.58 -10.37
CA LYS A 224 -3.12 11.03 -10.92
C LYS A 224 -2.88 9.69 -10.24
N ILE A 225 -3.10 8.61 -10.98
CA ILE A 225 -3.05 7.25 -10.46
C ILE A 225 -1.85 6.56 -11.10
N GLY A 226 -0.86 6.23 -10.29
CA GLY A 226 0.37 5.57 -10.73
C GLY A 226 0.48 4.15 -10.19
N CYS A 227 1.37 3.37 -10.81
CA CYS A 227 1.90 2.15 -10.21
C CYS A 227 3.09 2.49 -9.28
N MET A 228 3.43 1.56 -8.39
CA MET A 228 4.63 1.63 -7.55
C MET A 228 5.39 0.31 -7.68
N VAL A 229 6.67 0.40 -8.00
CA VAL A 229 7.52 -0.76 -8.28
C VAL A 229 8.85 -0.65 -7.55
N LEU A 230 9.35 -1.80 -7.10
CA LEU A 230 10.69 -1.93 -6.55
C LEU A 230 11.71 -1.77 -7.67
N GLY A 231 12.37 -0.61 -7.74
CA GLY A 231 13.41 -0.34 -8.73
C GLY A 231 14.79 -0.80 -8.27
N VAL A 232 15.23 -1.99 -8.69
CA VAL A 232 16.60 -2.47 -8.46
C VAL A 232 17.30 -2.58 -9.82
N PRO A 233 18.17 -1.61 -10.19
CA PRO A 233 18.92 -1.70 -11.43
C PRO A 233 19.94 -2.83 -11.35
N ASN A 234 19.92 -3.76 -12.32
CA ASN A 234 20.92 -4.81 -12.41
C ASN A 234 22.09 -4.37 -13.30
N TYR A 235 23.30 -4.38 -12.76
CA TYR A 235 24.51 -4.11 -13.52
C TYR A 235 25.17 -5.43 -13.91
N PRO A 236 25.64 -5.57 -15.16
CA PRO A 236 26.42 -6.73 -15.54
C PRO A 236 27.76 -6.72 -14.79
N LEU A 237 28.19 -7.90 -14.30
CA LEU A 237 29.44 -8.02 -13.55
C LEU A 237 30.66 -7.68 -14.42
N THR A 238 30.60 -8.02 -15.71
CA THR A 238 31.64 -7.73 -16.70
C THR A 238 31.02 -7.25 -18.01
N ALA A 239 31.87 -6.80 -18.95
CA ALA A 239 31.45 -6.46 -20.31
C ALA A 239 31.19 -7.70 -21.20
N MET A 240 31.27 -8.93 -20.68
CA MET A 240 30.94 -10.12 -21.45
C MET A 240 29.47 -10.10 -21.89
N PRO A 241 29.16 -10.42 -23.16
CA PRO A 241 27.78 -10.40 -23.66
C PRO A 241 26.81 -11.25 -22.85
N SER A 242 27.27 -12.34 -22.24
CA SER A 242 26.47 -13.20 -21.35
C SER A 242 26.03 -12.48 -20.08
N ASP A 243 26.91 -11.68 -19.47
CA ASP A 243 26.63 -10.96 -18.24
C ASP A 243 25.68 -9.79 -18.53
N VAL A 244 25.88 -9.11 -19.66
CA VAL A 244 24.98 -8.06 -20.17
C VAL A 244 23.58 -8.62 -20.42
N LEU A 245 23.47 -9.75 -21.12
CA LEU A 245 22.19 -10.39 -21.37
C LEU A 245 21.52 -10.83 -20.07
N LYS A 246 22.29 -11.36 -19.11
CA LYS A 246 21.74 -11.81 -17.83
C LYS A 246 21.19 -10.66 -17.00
N ALA A 247 21.90 -9.53 -16.94
CA ALA A 247 21.40 -8.32 -16.29
C ALA A 247 20.10 -7.82 -16.95
N MET A 248 20.03 -7.82 -18.29
CA MET A 248 18.81 -7.45 -19.02
C MET A 248 17.62 -8.38 -18.72
N GLU A 249 17.85 -9.69 -18.58
CA GLU A 249 16.80 -10.65 -18.21
C GLU A 249 16.28 -10.40 -16.80
N GLN A 250 17.18 -10.13 -15.84
CA GLN A 250 16.80 -9.82 -14.45
C GLN A 250 16.02 -8.50 -14.34
N ASP A 251 16.40 -7.48 -15.10
CA ASP A 251 15.65 -6.22 -15.18
C ASP A 251 14.24 -6.46 -15.73
N ARG A 252 14.09 -7.31 -16.75
CA ARG A 252 12.76 -7.67 -17.30
C ARG A 252 11.90 -8.42 -16.29
N GLU A 253 12.48 -9.31 -15.49
CA GLU A 253 11.77 -10.00 -14.41
C GLU A 253 11.29 -9.01 -13.35
N ASN A 254 12.14 -8.06 -12.95
CA ASN A 254 11.80 -7.07 -11.94
C ASN A 254 10.72 -6.08 -12.42
N LEU A 255 10.80 -5.66 -13.69
CA LEU A 255 9.89 -4.67 -14.30
C LEU A 255 8.66 -5.30 -14.95
N PHE A 256 8.49 -6.62 -14.87
CA PHE A 256 7.41 -7.35 -15.56
C PHE A 256 6.00 -6.84 -15.23
N PHE A 257 5.80 -6.35 -14.00
CA PHE A 257 4.51 -5.88 -13.48
C PHE A 257 4.37 -4.35 -13.48
N VAL A 258 5.26 -3.63 -14.19
CA VAL A 258 5.12 -2.19 -14.42
C VAL A 258 4.08 -1.98 -15.53
N VAL A 259 2.86 -1.58 -15.16
CA VAL A 259 1.77 -1.20 -16.09
C VAL A 259 0.99 -0.02 -15.54
#